data_AF-A0A3D2JQZ2-F1
#
_entry.id   AF-A0A3D2JQZ2-F1
#
_cell.length_a   1.000
_cell.length_b   1.000
_cell.length_c   1.000
_cell.angle_alpha   90.00
_cell.angle_beta   90.00
_cell.angle_gamma   90.00
#
_symmetry.space_group_name_H-M   'P 1'
#
loop_
_entity.id
_entity.type
_entity.pdbx_description
1 polymer ?
#
loop_
_entity_poly.entity_id
_entity_poly.type
_entity_poly.pdbx_seq_one_letter_code
_entity_poly.pdbx_strand_id
1 'polypeptide(L)'
;MIGDRWEDTVVDPHDLVICAHVVYTVREIESFIRKLTDHSRKTVSLISFERPSTAMYLPLWEPIHGEERVELPALLQIRELLNALEIDFSETLSREWIPRPFRTLEEAQQECETRLFVAPGTKKSQRLARVLENSLTEVEGGYRLKWALPHLPRIISWQQ
;
A
#
# COMPACT_ATOMS: atom_id res chain seq x y z
N MET A 1 -3.49 -5.82 -23.71
CA MET A 1 -3.19 -6.29 -22.33
C MET A 1 -2.38 -7.56 -22.46
N ILE A 2 -1.29 -7.69 -21.71
CA ILE A 2 -0.50 -8.92 -21.64
C ILE A 2 -0.98 -9.66 -20.39
N GLY A 3 -1.35 -10.92 -20.53
CA GLY A 3 -1.92 -11.74 -19.45
C GLY A 3 -0.91 -12.61 -18.70
N ASP A 4 0.35 -12.52 -19.10
CA ASP A 4 1.44 -13.33 -18.55
C ASP A 4 1.94 -12.75 -17.23
N ARG A 5 2.72 -13.57 -16.52
CA ARG A 5 3.43 -13.10 -15.33
C ARG A 5 4.50 -12.09 -15.73
N TRP A 6 4.83 -11.17 -14.82
CA TRP A 6 5.81 -10.13 -15.11
C TRP A 6 7.19 -10.73 -15.39
N GLU A 7 7.51 -11.87 -14.80
CA GLU A 7 8.76 -12.62 -14.96
C GLU A 7 8.96 -13.04 -16.43
N ASP A 8 7.90 -13.60 -17.03
CA ASP A 8 7.94 -14.24 -18.35
C ASP A 8 7.62 -13.27 -19.50
N THR A 9 7.02 -12.13 -19.18
CA THR A 9 6.62 -11.12 -20.17
C THR A 9 7.84 -10.54 -20.88
N VAL A 10 7.84 -10.59 -22.22
CA VAL A 10 8.83 -9.93 -23.07
C VAL A 10 8.15 -8.75 -23.77
N VAL A 11 8.67 -7.56 -23.54
CA VAL A 11 8.24 -6.32 -24.20
C VAL A 11 9.47 -5.53 -24.62
N ASP A 12 9.36 -4.75 -25.70
CA ASP A 12 10.45 -3.87 -26.10
C ASP A 12 10.75 -2.84 -25.01
N PRO A 13 11.99 -2.32 -24.89
CA PRO A 13 12.28 -1.20 -24.01
C PRO A 13 11.49 0.06 -24.43
N HIS A 14 11.03 0.84 -23.46
CA HIS A 14 10.27 2.07 -23.66
C HIS A 14 10.97 3.27 -23.03
N ASP A 15 10.69 4.48 -23.50
CA ASP A 15 11.30 5.70 -22.96
C ASP A 15 11.00 5.89 -21.45
N LEU A 16 9.79 5.53 -21.03
CA LEU A 16 9.32 5.64 -19.66
C LEU A 16 8.69 4.32 -19.20
N VAL A 17 9.11 3.84 -18.04
CA VAL A 17 8.49 2.70 -17.35
C VAL A 17 7.82 3.20 -16.07
N ILE A 18 6.53 2.92 -15.89
CA ILE A 18 5.77 3.34 -14.72
C ILE A 18 5.37 2.11 -13.90
N CYS A 19 5.70 2.11 -12.61
CA CYS A 19 5.29 1.08 -11.65
C CYS A 19 4.52 1.72 -10.49
N ALA A 20 3.19 1.63 -10.50
CA ALA A 20 2.35 2.30 -9.50
C ALA A 20 1.73 1.31 -8.50
N HIS A 21 2.17 1.38 -7.23
CA HIS A 21 1.60 0.60 -6.12
C HIS A 21 1.67 -0.93 -6.26
N VAL A 22 2.60 -1.46 -7.06
CA VAL A 22 2.75 -2.91 -7.31
C VAL A 22 3.73 -3.58 -6.33
N VAL A 23 4.79 -2.88 -5.96
CA VAL A 23 5.99 -3.47 -5.32
C VAL A 23 5.75 -4.10 -3.94
N TYR A 24 4.66 -3.76 -3.25
CA TYR A 24 4.35 -4.21 -1.89
C TYR A 24 4.30 -5.73 -1.70
N THR A 25 4.06 -6.48 -2.77
CA THR A 25 3.86 -7.94 -2.72
C THR A 25 4.81 -8.71 -3.64
N VAL A 26 5.74 -8.01 -4.28
CA VAL A 26 6.74 -8.63 -5.15
C VAL A 26 7.79 -9.32 -4.29
N ARG A 27 7.88 -10.65 -4.40
CA ARG A 27 8.85 -11.45 -3.62
C ARG A 27 10.28 -11.24 -4.09
N GLU A 28 10.50 -11.39 -5.40
CA GLU A 28 11.83 -11.22 -6.04
C GLU A 28 12.06 -9.76 -6.42
N ILE A 29 12.03 -8.87 -5.41
CA ILE A 29 11.99 -7.42 -5.64
C ILE A 29 13.22 -6.89 -6.37
N GLU A 30 14.42 -7.43 -6.12
CA GLU A 30 15.62 -7.02 -6.85
C GLU A 30 15.48 -7.30 -8.35
N SER A 31 15.13 -8.54 -8.71
CA SER A 31 14.92 -8.93 -10.12
C SER A 31 13.84 -8.10 -10.78
N PHE A 32 12.80 -7.75 -10.03
CA PHE A 32 11.73 -6.88 -10.49
C PHE A 32 12.24 -5.47 -10.79
N ILE A 33 12.98 -4.83 -9.86
CA ILE A 33 13.56 -3.51 -10.07
C ILE A 33 14.53 -3.51 -11.26
N ARG A 34 15.41 -4.51 -11.37
CA ARG A 34 16.31 -4.63 -12.52
C ARG A 34 15.53 -4.73 -13.83
N LYS A 35 14.48 -5.55 -13.87
CA LYS A 35 13.64 -5.66 -15.07
C LYS A 35 12.99 -4.33 -15.45
N LEU A 36 12.50 -3.54 -14.48
CA LEU A 36 11.97 -2.20 -14.78
C LEU A 36 13.05 -1.29 -15.39
N THR A 37 14.24 -1.29 -14.81
CA THR A 37 15.40 -0.52 -15.28
C THR A 37 15.80 -0.91 -16.70
N ASP A 38 15.95 -2.21 -16.97
CA ASP A 38 16.36 -2.77 -18.26
C ASP A 38 15.36 -2.47 -19.39
N HIS A 39 14.08 -2.30 -19.05
CA HIS A 39 13.03 -1.97 -20.01
C HIS A 39 12.79 -0.46 -20.14
N SER A 40 13.57 0.37 -19.44
CA SER A 40 13.54 1.83 -19.57
C SER A 40 14.71 2.32 -20.43
N ARG A 41 14.44 3.19 -21.41
CA ARG A 41 15.48 3.87 -22.19
C ARG A 41 15.91 5.20 -21.58
N LYS A 42 15.04 5.84 -20.79
CA LYS A 42 15.31 7.13 -20.18
C LYS A 42 15.02 7.16 -18.69
N THR A 43 13.85 6.68 -18.26
CA THR A 43 13.45 6.82 -16.86
C THR A 43 12.52 5.70 -16.41
N VAL A 44 12.73 5.24 -15.18
CA VAL A 44 11.73 4.50 -14.42
C VAL A 44 11.08 5.45 -13.43
N SER A 45 9.76 5.39 -13.30
CA SER A 45 8.99 6.07 -12.26
C SER A 45 8.20 5.06 -11.45
N LEU A 46 8.63 4.84 -10.22
CA LEU A 46 7.95 4.00 -9.24
C LEU A 46 7.10 4.90 -8.33
N ILE A 47 5.86 4.52 -8.10
CA ILE A 47 4.96 5.23 -7.17
C ILE A 47 4.69 4.35 -5.97
N SER A 48 5.05 4.83 -4.78
CA SER A 48 4.75 4.17 -3.52
C SER A 48 4.33 5.17 -2.46
N PHE A 49 3.43 4.76 -1.57
CA PHE A 49 3.17 5.44 -0.32
C PHE A 49 4.34 5.30 0.67
N GLU A 50 4.46 6.27 1.58
CA GLU A 50 5.36 6.19 2.74
C GLU A 50 5.06 4.96 3.62
N ARG A 51 3.76 4.68 3.84
CA ARG A 51 3.26 3.45 4.44
C ARG A 51 2.19 2.82 3.54
N PRO A 52 2.04 1.49 3.48
CA PRO A 52 1.05 0.84 2.63
C PRO A 52 -0.36 1.37 2.87
N SER A 53 -1.23 1.32 1.85
CA SER A 53 -2.61 1.81 1.98
C SER A 53 -3.40 1.11 3.08
N THR A 54 -3.02 -0.12 3.43
CA THR A 54 -3.63 -0.91 4.49
C THR A 54 -3.10 -0.60 5.89
N ALA A 55 -2.10 0.26 6.03
CA ALA A 55 -1.44 0.52 7.31
C ALA A 55 -2.40 1.04 8.39
N MET A 56 -3.44 1.78 8.01
CA MET A 56 -4.45 2.30 8.93
C MET A 56 -5.27 1.20 9.64
N TYR A 57 -5.30 -0.03 9.12
CA TYR A 57 -6.03 -1.14 9.74
C TYR A 57 -5.14 -1.99 10.67
N LEU A 58 -3.82 -1.80 10.65
CA LEU A 58 -2.88 -2.58 11.47
C LEU A 58 -3.21 -2.55 12.97
N PRO A 59 -3.59 -1.41 13.59
CA PRO A 59 -3.93 -1.39 15.01
C PRO A 59 -5.18 -2.21 15.37
N LEU A 60 -6.01 -2.56 14.39
CA LEU A 60 -7.17 -3.43 14.60
C LEU A 60 -6.81 -4.92 14.52
N TRP A 61 -5.63 -5.28 14.01
CA TRP A 61 -5.32 -6.68 13.72
C TRP A 61 -5.16 -7.53 14.98
N GLU A 62 -4.27 -7.15 15.89
CA GLU A 62 -4.02 -7.88 17.14
C GLU A 62 -5.29 -7.98 18.01
N PRO A 63 -6.09 -6.91 18.21
CA PRO A 63 -7.36 -7.00 18.92
C PRO A 63 -8.38 -7.96 18.29
N ILE A 64 -8.21 -8.43 17.06
CA ILE A 64 -9.17 -9.30 16.37
C ILE A 64 -8.62 -10.71 16.15
N HIS A 65 -7.34 -10.81 15.81
CA HIS A 65 -6.66 -12.06 15.47
C HIS A 65 -5.83 -12.64 16.63
N GLY A 66 -5.44 -11.82 17.61
CA GLY A 66 -4.62 -12.24 18.76
C GLY A 66 -3.14 -12.40 18.43
N GLU A 67 -2.70 -11.86 17.30
CA GLU A 67 -1.31 -11.87 16.85
C GLU A 67 -0.98 -10.51 16.22
N GLU A 68 0.31 -10.16 16.16
CA GLU A 68 0.76 -8.96 15.45
C GLU A 68 0.69 -9.17 13.93
N ARG A 69 0.42 -8.09 13.17
CA ARG A 69 0.56 -8.10 11.72
C ARG A 69 1.79 -7.34 11.30
N VAL A 70 2.69 -8.05 10.62
CA VAL A 70 3.83 -7.43 9.97
C VAL A 70 3.34 -6.50 8.86
N GLU A 71 3.77 -5.24 8.92
CA GLU A 71 3.49 -4.25 7.90
C GLU A 71 4.23 -4.60 6.60
N LEU A 72 3.56 -4.40 5.46
CA LEU A 72 4.20 -4.62 4.16
C LEU A 72 5.33 -3.60 3.93
N PRO A 73 6.42 -4.00 3.24
CA PRO A 73 7.45 -3.07 2.82
C PRO A 73 6.83 -1.90 2.05
N ALA A 74 7.32 -0.69 2.27
CA ALA A 74 6.85 0.51 1.56
C ALA A 74 8.06 1.37 1.18
N LEU A 75 7.89 2.70 1.16
CA LEU A 75 8.92 3.61 0.66
C LEU A 75 10.28 3.44 1.35
N LEU A 76 10.30 3.21 2.67
CA LEU A 76 11.56 3.05 3.40
C LEU A 76 12.39 1.88 2.84
N GLN A 77 11.78 0.70 2.72
CA GLN A 77 12.46 -0.49 2.21
C GLN A 77 12.82 -0.36 0.72
N ILE A 78 12.02 0.38 -0.05
CA ILE A 78 12.34 0.69 -1.45
C ILE A 78 13.62 1.54 -1.53
N ARG A 79 13.75 2.58 -0.69
CA ARG A 79 14.97 3.41 -0.63
C ARG A 79 16.19 2.58 -0.26
N GLU A 80 16.06 1.75 0.77
CA GLU A 80 17.15 0.85 1.22
C GLU A 80 17.58 -0.09 0.09
N LEU A 81 16.62 -0.68 -0.63
CA LEU A 81 16.90 -1.52 -1.78
C LEU A 81 17.63 -0.77 -2.90
N LEU A 82 17.11 0.39 -3.34
CA LEU A 82 17.73 1.16 -4.42
C LEU A 82 19.16 1.59 -4.07
N ASN A 83 19.39 2.01 -2.83
CA ASN A 83 20.73 2.30 -2.32
C ASN A 83 21.64 1.06 -2.32
N ALA A 84 21.14 -0.11 -1.91
CA ALA A 84 21.91 -1.35 -1.91
C ALA A 84 22.26 -1.83 -3.33
N LEU A 85 21.45 -1.47 -4.32
CA LEU A 85 21.69 -1.72 -5.74
C LEU A 85 22.55 -0.64 -6.41
N GLU A 86 23.02 0.35 -5.65
CA GLU A 86 23.81 1.49 -6.14
C GLU A 86 23.08 2.30 -7.24
N ILE A 87 21.75 2.37 -7.17
CA ILE A 87 20.92 3.15 -8.09
C ILE A 87 20.75 4.56 -7.53
N ASP A 88 21.21 5.57 -8.26
CA ASP A 88 20.93 6.97 -7.93
C ASP A 88 19.48 7.31 -8.29
N PHE A 89 18.72 7.84 -7.33
CA PHE A 89 17.30 8.12 -7.50
C PHE A 89 16.90 9.46 -6.91
N SER A 90 15.83 10.02 -7.48
CA SER A 90 15.19 11.24 -7.01
C SER A 90 13.78 10.96 -6.50
N GLU A 91 13.31 11.75 -5.54
CA GLU A 91 11.96 11.64 -5.01
C GLU A 91 11.19 12.93 -5.16
N THR A 92 9.96 12.82 -5.64
CA THR A 92 9.01 13.93 -5.68
C THR A 92 7.77 13.56 -4.87
N LEU A 93 7.33 14.49 -4.01
CA LEU A 93 6.04 14.38 -3.33
C LEU A 93 4.92 14.50 -4.35
N SER A 94 4.04 13.52 -4.41
CA SER A 94 2.76 13.65 -5.12
C SER A 94 1.71 14.21 -4.17
N ARG A 95 0.52 14.53 -4.70
CA ARG A 95 -0.57 15.10 -3.92
C ARG A 95 -0.94 14.15 -2.77
N GLU A 96 -0.91 14.68 -1.55
CA GLU A 96 -1.43 14.01 -0.36
C GLU A 96 -2.90 13.63 -0.56
N TRP A 97 -3.24 12.42 -0.12
CA TRP A 97 -4.59 11.90 -0.24
C TRP A 97 -5.07 11.30 1.08
N ILE A 98 -6.10 11.91 1.66
CA ILE A 98 -6.78 11.38 2.85
C ILE A 98 -7.94 10.50 2.38
N PRO A 99 -8.06 9.24 2.86
CA PRO A 99 -9.22 8.42 2.60
C PRO A 99 -10.52 9.12 3.01
N ARG A 100 -11.55 8.95 2.19
CA ARG A 100 -12.89 9.47 2.52
C ARG A 100 -13.36 8.83 3.83
N PRO A 101 -14.07 9.60 4.69
CA PRO A 101 -14.73 9.01 5.85
C PRO A 101 -15.69 7.89 5.45
N PHE A 102 -15.87 6.92 6.33
CA PHE A 102 -17.00 5.98 6.25
C PHE A 102 -18.28 6.78 6.50
N ARG A 103 -19.33 6.60 5.70
CA ARG A 103 -20.56 7.40 5.88
C ARG A 103 -21.34 6.99 7.12
N THR A 104 -21.21 5.72 7.52
CA THR A 104 -21.94 5.11 8.63
C THR A 104 -21.05 4.15 9.42
N LEU A 105 -21.48 3.78 10.63
CA LEU A 105 -20.80 2.76 11.43
C LEU A 105 -20.88 1.38 10.75
N GLU A 106 -21.99 1.07 10.09
CA GLU A 106 -22.18 -0.17 9.33
C GLU A 106 -21.19 -0.26 8.16
N GLU A 107 -20.98 0.84 7.43
CA GLU A 107 -19.98 0.91 6.35
C GLU A 107 -18.56 0.72 6.90
N ALA A 108 -18.24 1.37 8.03
CA ALA A 108 -16.95 1.20 8.69
C ALA A 108 -16.72 -0.27 9.11
N GLN A 109 -17.74 -0.94 9.64
CA GLN A 109 -17.67 -2.35 9.98
C GLN A 109 -17.44 -3.22 8.76
N GLN A 110 -18.23 -3.09 7.69
CA GLN A 110 -18.11 -3.89 6.48
C GLN A 110 -16.74 -3.74 5.81
N GLU A 111 -16.23 -2.51 5.75
CA GLU A 111 -14.91 -2.26 5.17
C GLU A 111 -13.80 -2.85 6.04
N CYS A 112 -13.86 -2.67 7.36
CA CYS A 112 -12.88 -3.28 8.27
C CYS A 112 -12.95 -4.81 8.25
N GLU A 113 -14.15 -5.41 8.15
CA GLU A 113 -14.32 -6.86 7.98
C GLU A 113 -13.58 -7.37 6.74
N THR A 114 -13.76 -6.67 5.61
CA THR A 114 -13.08 -7.00 4.35
C THR A 114 -11.57 -6.87 4.47
N ARG A 115 -11.08 -5.75 5.03
CA ARG A 115 -9.64 -5.43 5.12
C ARG A 115 -8.89 -6.31 6.12
N LEU A 116 -9.60 -6.81 7.14
CA LEU A 116 -9.05 -7.70 8.18
C LEU A 116 -9.32 -9.18 7.89
N PHE A 117 -9.94 -9.53 6.76
CA PHE A 117 -10.29 -10.92 6.41
C PHE A 117 -11.19 -11.58 7.47
N VAL A 118 -12.18 -10.84 7.96
CA VAL A 118 -13.16 -11.29 8.94
C VAL A 118 -14.48 -11.56 8.24
N ALA A 119 -15.00 -12.79 8.37
CA ALA A 119 -16.31 -13.11 7.83
C ALA A 119 -17.44 -12.45 8.65
N PRO A 120 -18.45 -11.84 8.01
CA PRO A 120 -19.58 -11.21 8.69
C PRO A 120 -20.33 -12.18 9.61
N GLY A 121 -20.84 -11.68 10.74
CA GLY A 121 -21.66 -12.47 11.68
C GLY A 121 -20.88 -13.45 12.56
N THR A 122 -19.57 -13.62 12.34
CA THR A 122 -18.72 -14.44 13.20
C THR A 122 -18.42 -13.78 14.55
N LYS A 123 -17.89 -14.55 15.51
CA LYS A 123 -17.38 -14.00 16.78
C LYS A 123 -16.32 -12.92 16.57
N LYS A 124 -15.48 -13.04 15.52
CA LYS A 124 -14.50 -12.01 15.16
C LYS A 124 -15.17 -10.73 14.65
N SER A 125 -16.23 -10.86 13.85
CA SER A 125 -17.05 -9.71 13.39
C SER A 125 -17.70 -8.98 14.57
N GLN A 126 -18.30 -9.71 15.53
CA GLN A 126 -18.85 -9.11 16.75
C GLN A 126 -17.77 -8.44 17.61
N ARG A 127 -16.57 -9.03 17.69
CA ARG A 127 -15.42 -8.43 18.38
C ARG A 127 -14.98 -7.15 17.68
N LEU A 128 -14.95 -7.13 16.35
CA LEU A 128 -14.61 -5.96 15.55
C LEU A 128 -15.58 -4.81 15.78
N ALA A 129 -16.89 -5.07 15.78
CA ALA A 129 -17.90 -4.06 16.09
C ALA A 129 -17.61 -3.36 17.44
N ARG A 130 -17.33 -4.12 18.49
CA ARG A 130 -16.99 -3.58 19.83
C ARG A 130 -15.69 -2.78 19.85
N VAL A 131 -14.68 -3.20 19.09
CA VAL A 131 -13.42 -2.45 18.98
C VAL A 131 -13.65 -1.13 18.24
N LEU A 132 -14.50 -1.13 17.21
CA LEU A 132 -14.80 0.06 16.40
C LEU A 132 -15.51 1.16 17.19
N GLU A 133 -16.35 0.82 18.17
CA GLU A 133 -17.01 1.78 19.07
C GLU A 133 -16.02 2.78 19.70
N ASN A 134 -14.81 2.32 20.02
CA ASN A 134 -13.76 3.14 20.63
C ASN A 134 -12.65 3.53 19.65
N SER A 135 -12.70 3.07 18.40
CA SER A 135 -11.65 3.30 17.39
C SER A 135 -12.03 4.37 16.36
N LEU A 136 -13.30 4.72 16.26
CA LEU A 136 -13.81 5.71 15.32
C LEU A 136 -13.95 7.09 15.99
N THR A 137 -13.82 8.14 15.18
CA THR A 137 -14.15 9.52 15.53
C THR A 137 -15.07 10.09 14.46
N GLU A 138 -16.03 10.92 14.87
CA GLU A 138 -16.86 11.69 13.95
C GLU A 138 -16.03 12.79 13.29
N VAL A 139 -16.26 12.97 12.00
CA VAL A 139 -15.65 13.98 11.15
C VAL A 139 -16.69 14.49 10.15
N GLU A 140 -16.42 15.60 9.47
CA GLU A 140 -17.28 16.05 8.38
C GLU A 140 -17.46 14.93 7.34
N GLY A 141 -18.71 14.52 7.10
CA GLY A 141 -19.05 13.46 6.15
C GLY A 141 -19.09 12.05 6.72
N GLY A 142 -18.87 11.83 8.02
CA GLY A 142 -19.11 10.54 8.69
C GLY A 142 -18.08 10.19 9.76
N TYR A 143 -17.48 9.01 9.66
CA TYR A 143 -16.59 8.42 10.66
C TYR A 143 -15.21 8.09 10.08
N ARG A 144 -14.17 8.22 10.89
CA ARG A 144 -12.79 7.84 10.53
C ARG A 144 -12.12 7.12 11.69
N LEU A 145 -11.19 6.21 11.41
CA LEU A 145 -10.31 5.66 12.45
C LEU A 145 -9.48 6.77 13.09
N LYS A 146 -9.40 6.80 14.43
CA LYS A 146 -8.75 7.87 15.21
C LYS A 146 -7.29 8.14 14.82
N TRP A 147 -6.60 7.12 14.33
CA TRP A 147 -5.20 7.15 13.92
C TRP A 147 -5.02 7.15 12.40
N ALA A 148 -6.09 7.30 11.61
CA ALA A 148 -5.98 7.36 10.16
C ALA A 148 -5.15 8.59 9.76
N LEU A 149 -4.04 8.32 9.09
CA LEU A 149 -3.17 9.35 8.53
C LEU A 149 -3.43 9.50 7.04
N PRO A 150 -3.15 10.69 6.48
CA PRO A 150 -3.09 10.86 5.04
C PRO A 150 -2.13 9.89 4.38
N HIS A 151 -2.47 9.42 3.18
CA HIS A 151 -1.50 8.76 2.32
C HIS A 151 -0.61 9.79 1.66
N LEU A 152 0.70 9.56 1.76
CA LEU A 152 1.74 10.39 1.17
C LEU A 152 2.40 9.60 0.03
N PRO A 153 1.83 9.63 -1.19
CA PRO A 153 2.46 9.01 -2.34
C PRO A 153 3.72 9.77 -2.75
N ARG A 154 4.80 9.04 -2.99
CA ARG A 154 6.04 9.54 -3.59
C ARG A 154 6.22 8.92 -4.96
N ILE A 155 6.74 9.74 -5.88
CA ILE A 155 7.26 9.28 -7.16
C ILE A 155 8.76 9.18 -6.99
N ILE A 156 9.29 7.96 -7.07
CA ILE A 156 10.71 7.64 -7.05
C ILE A 156 11.14 7.44 -8.50
N SER A 157 12.10 8.22 -8.97
CA SER A 157 12.56 8.15 -10.36
C SER A 157 14.06 8.00 -10.47
N TRP A 158 14.49 7.13 -11.36
CA TRP A 158 15.90 6.90 -11.68
C TRP A 158 16.07 6.62 -13.18
N GLN A 159 17.32 6.68 -13.62
CA GLN A 159 17.73 6.39 -15.00
C GLN A 159 18.66 5.17 -15.00
N GLN A 160 18.91 4.61 -16.19
CA GLN A 160 20.00 3.64 -16.38
C GLN A 160 21.36 4.31 -16.23
#